data_AF-A0AA88UIQ6-F1
#
_entry.id   AF-A0AA88UIQ6-F1
#
_cell.length_a   1.000
_cell.length_b   1.000
_cell.length_c   1.000
_cell.angle_alpha   90.00
_cell.angle_beta   90.00
_cell.angle_gamma   90.00
#
_symmetry.space_group_name_H-M   'P 1'
#
loop_
_entity.id
_entity.type
_entity.pdbx_description
1 polymer ?
#
loop_
_entity_poly.entity_id
_entity_poly.type
_entity_poly.pdbx_seq_one_letter_code
_entity_poly.pdbx_strand_id
1 'polypeptide(L)'
;MGSSALVIPRTDTWVSGMKLGKNFETGLERYLSSWKSNDDPSPGDFTYHCDPTGYPQNVMRKGSVKQYRSGSWNGVRFSGVPYLSLNAIFRCRLVFSDKEVYYSYDLLNSSVILRLMLSQNGVVQRWTWPTGQSQGWVLYLTAPTDYCDTYSVCGAYGTRNLGTF
;
A
#
# COMPACT_ATOMS: atom_id res chain seq x y z
N MET A 1 -23.19 -27.54 8.06
CA MET A 1 -22.61 -26.39 8.79
C MET A 1 -21.53 -25.77 7.89
N GLY A 2 -21.94 -24.89 6.98
CA GLY A 2 -21.01 -24.21 6.08
C GLY A 2 -20.43 -23.00 6.78
N SER A 3 -19.12 -22.98 7.00
CA SER A 3 -18.41 -21.80 7.46
C SER A 3 -18.56 -20.72 6.39
N SER A 4 -19.47 -19.77 6.59
CA SER A 4 -19.43 -18.49 5.87
C SER A 4 -18.13 -17.80 6.26
N ALA A 5 -17.08 -18.02 5.47
CA ALA A 5 -15.93 -17.16 5.49
C ALA A 5 -16.44 -15.75 5.23
N LEU A 6 -16.24 -14.86 6.21
CA LEU A 6 -16.54 -13.45 6.09
C LEU A 6 -15.80 -12.93 4.85
N VAL A 7 -16.52 -12.74 3.74
CA VAL A 7 -15.96 -12.11 2.54
C VAL A 7 -15.76 -10.65 2.90
N ILE A 8 -14.57 -10.30 3.38
CA ILE A 8 -14.19 -8.90 3.52
C ILE A 8 -14.21 -8.32 2.10
N PRO A 9 -15.04 -7.32 1.80
CA PRO A 9 -15.12 -6.75 0.48
C PRO A 9 -13.73 -6.25 0.09
N ARG A 10 -13.19 -6.79 -1.01
CA ARG A 10 -11.93 -6.34 -1.58
C ARG A 10 -12.18 -4.98 -2.21
N THR A 11 -11.74 -3.94 -1.52
CA THR A 11 -11.84 -2.57 -1.98
C THR A 11 -10.48 -2.08 -2.48
N ASP A 12 -10.52 -1.02 -3.26
CA ASP A 12 -9.34 -0.29 -3.72
C ASP A 12 -8.79 0.65 -2.64
N THR A 13 -9.62 0.98 -1.64
CA THR A 13 -9.38 2.01 -0.63
C THR A 13 -9.09 1.42 0.74
N TRP A 14 -8.11 2.04 1.42
CA TRP A 14 -7.66 1.74 2.76
C TRP A 14 -7.64 3.02 3.61
N VAL A 15 -8.15 2.94 4.84
CA VAL A 15 -8.23 4.07 5.77
C VAL A 15 -7.53 3.76 7.11
N SER A 16 -7.35 4.79 7.95
CA SER A 16 -6.70 4.66 9.26
C SER A 16 -7.34 3.56 10.11
N GLY A 17 -6.53 2.81 10.85
CA GLY A 17 -6.97 1.72 11.72
C GLY A 17 -7.26 0.39 11.04
N MET A 18 -7.36 0.34 9.70
CA MET A 18 -7.44 -0.92 8.97
C MET A 18 -6.09 -1.66 8.95
N LYS A 19 -6.11 -2.99 8.88
CA LYS A 19 -4.91 -3.83 8.71
C LYS A 19 -4.76 -4.28 7.25
N LEU A 20 -3.62 -3.98 6.63
CA LEU A 20 -3.20 -4.52 5.34
C LEU A 20 -2.17 -5.64 5.59
N GLY A 21 -2.55 -6.90 5.40
CA GLY A 21 -1.67 -8.04 5.63
C GLY A 21 -2.40 -9.33 5.95
N LYS A 22 -1.69 -10.30 6.52
CA LYS A 22 -2.15 -11.67 6.70
C LYS A 22 -2.15 -12.09 8.16
N ASN A 23 -3.26 -12.66 8.60
CA ASN A 23 -3.33 -13.39 9.86
C ASN A 23 -2.97 -14.86 9.58
N PHE A 24 -1.92 -15.36 10.23
CA PHE A 24 -1.38 -16.69 10.00
C PHE A 24 -2.21 -17.78 10.68
N GLU A 25 -2.85 -17.46 11.81
CA GLU A 25 -3.70 -18.41 12.55
C GLU A 25 -4.98 -18.76 11.77
N THR A 26 -5.61 -17.78 11.13
CA THR A 26 -6.87 -17.92 10.38
C THR A 26 -6.67 -18.10 8.88
N GLY A 27 -5.48 -17.79 8.36
CA GLY A 27 -5.19 -17.71 6.94
C GLY A 27 -5.78 -16.49 6.22
N LEU A 28 -6.53 -15.64 6.92
CA LEU A 28 -7.18 -14.46 6.32
C LEU A 28 -6.16 -13.42 5.89
N GLU A 29 -6.22 -13.04 4.62
CA GLU A 29 -5.43 -11.96 4.05
C GLU A 29 -6.31 -10.76 3.69
N ARG A 30 -5.87 -9.57 4.12
CA ARG A 30 -6.44 -8.27 3.77
C ARG A 30 -5.47 -7.54 2.87
N TYR A 31 -5.90 -7.23 1.66
CA TYR A 31 -5.11 -6.57 0.63
C TYR A 31 -6.03 -5.65 -0.18
N LEU A 32 -5.45 -4.72 -0.94
CA LEU A 32 -6.24 -3.87 -1.83
C LEU A 32 -6.35 -4.52 -3.20
N SER A 33 -7.52 -4.40 -3.79
CA SER A 33 -7.79 -4.76 -5.18
C SER A 33 -8.21 -3.50 -5.91
N SER A 34 -7.56 -3.19 -7.03
CA SER A 34 -7.99 -2.06 -7.83
C SER A 34 -9.42 -2.28 -8.34
N TRP A 35 -10.09 -1.19 -8.67
CA TRP A 35 -11.25 -1.27 -9.55
C TRP A 35 -10.82 -1.67 -10.96
N LYS A 36 -11.76 -2.22 -11.72
CA LYS A 36 -11.56 -2.55 -13.12
C LYS A 36 -11.49 -1.29 -13.98
N SER A 37 -12.35 -0.30 -13.67
CA SER A 37 -12.24 1.05 -14.21
C SER A 37 -12.80 2.08 -13.22
N ASN A 38 -12.66 3.37 -13.51
CA ASN A 38 -13.20 4.46 -12.71
C ASN A 38 -14.73 4.37 -12.52
N ASP A 39 -15.42 3.73 -13.47
CA ASP A 39 -16.88 3.58 -13.47
C ASP A 39 -17.33 2.14 -13.12
N ASP A 40 -16.40 1.19 -12.99
CA ASP A 40 -16.66 -0.22 -12.69
C ASP A 40 -15.89 -0.67 -11.43
N PRO A 41 -16.55 -0.73 -10.26
CA PRO A 41 -15.94 -1.10 -9.00
C PRO A 41 -15.69 -2.61 -8.85
N SER A 42 -15.94 -3.41 -9.89
CA SER A 42 -15.55 -4.82 -9.88
C SER A 42 -14.02 -4.98 -9.77
N PRO A 43 -13.52 -6.13 -9.29
CA PRO A 43 -12.09 -6.35 -9.15
C PRO A 43 -11.33 -6.19 -10.48
N GLY A 44 -10.33 -5.30 -10.49
CA GLY A 44 -9.40 -5.12 -11.59
C GLY A 44 -8.17 -6.02 -11.50
N ASP A 45 -7.18 -5.73 -12.35
CA ASP A 45 -5.98 -6.59 -12.50
C ASP A 45 -4.93 -6.39 -11.41
N PHE A 46 -4.99 -5.28 -10.68
CA PHE A 46 -3.94 -4.88 -9.75
C PHE A 46 -4.32 -5.17 -8.30
N THR A 47 -3.33 -5.64 -7.55
CA THR A 47 -3.47 -5.91 -6.12
C THR A 47 -2.28 -5.37 -5.33
N TYR A 48 -2.51 -4.99 -4.08
CA TYR A 48 -1.47 -4.46 -3.19
C TYR A 48 -1.49 -5.16 -1.84
N HIS A 49 -0.38 -5.80 -1.50
CA HIS A 49 -0.25 -6.75 -0.39
C HIS A 49 0.85 -6.32 0.58
N CYS A 50 0.71 -6.70 1.86
CA CYS A 50 1.84 -6.81 2.78
C CYS A 50 2.39 -8.24 2.67
N ASP A 51 3.45 -8.41 1.89
CA ASP A 51 4.07 -9.70 1.56
C ASP A 51 5.05 -10.11 2.67
N PRO A 52 4.81 -11.22 3.40
CA PRO A 52 5.72 -11.72 4.43
C PRO A 52 6.88 -12.55 3.91
N THR A 53 7.03 -12.73 2.59
CA THR A 53 8.11 -13.57 2.04
C THR A 53 9.47 -12.94 2.34
N GLY A 54 10.26 -13.57 3.22
CA GLY A 54 11.49 -12.99 3.75
C GLY A 54 11.18 -12.00 4.88
N TYR A 55 11.69 -10.77 4.78
CA TYR A 55 11.32 -9.70 5.71
C TYR A 55 10.18 -8.87 5.12
N PRO A 56 9.12 -8.49 5.87
CA PRO A 56 7.90 -7.96 5.28
C PRO A 56 8.09 -6.72 4.40
N GLN A 57 7.43 -6.75 3.24
CA GLN A 57 7.46 -5.68 2.25
C GLN A 57 6.05 -5.46 1.71
N ASN A 58 5.67 -4.21 1.44
CA ASN A 58 4.48 -4.01 0.63
C ASN A 58 4.80 -4.14 -0.85
N VAL A 59 3.97 -4.88 -1.58
CA VAL A 59 4.21 -5.24 -2.97
C VAL A 59 2.92 -5.09 -3.78
N MET A 60 3.04 -4.45 -4.94
CA MET A 60 1.96 -4.37 -5.92
C MET A 60 2.17 -5.43 -7.00
N ARG A 61 1.08 -6.07 -7.42
CA ARG A 61 1.07 -7.06 -8.50
C ARG A 61 0.05 -6.72 -9.57
N LYS A 62 0.32 -7.16 -10.79
CA LYS A 62 -0.67 -7.32 -11.85
C LYS A 62 -0.86 -8.83 -12.07
N GLY A 63 -2.00 -9.38 -11.65
CA GLY A 63 -2.16 -10.83 -11.52
C GLY A 63 -1.08 -11.44 -10.61
N SER A 64 -0.29 -12.38 -11.12
CA SER A 64 0.81 -13.02 -10.39
C SER A 64 2.14 -12.26 -10.44
N VAL A 65 2.27 -11.26 -11.32
CA VAL A 65 3.54 -10.59 -11.61
C VAL A 65 3.75 -9.39 -10.68
N LYS A 66 4.86 -9.36 -9.93
CA LYS A 66 5.25 -8.20 -9.11
C LYS A 66 5.61 -7.02 -10.02
N GLN A 67 4.94 -5.89 -9.81
CA GLN A 67 5.15 -4.65 -10.58
C GLN A 67 5.93 -3.60 -9.78
N TYR A 68 5.75 -3.59 -8.46
CA TYR A 68 6.39 -2.63 -7.56
C TYR A 68 6.66 -3.24 -6.19
N ARG A 69 7.74 -2.80 -5.56
CA ARG A 69 8.14 -3.17 -4.20
C ARG A 69 8.46 -1.90 -3.41
N SER A 70 7.76 -1.70 -2.29
CA SER A 70 8.09 -0.62 -1.33
C SER A 70 9.41 -0.82 -0.59
N GLY A 71 9.97 -2.03 -0.63
CA GLY A 71 11.21 -2.38 0.05
C GLY A 71 10.96 -2.91 1.46
N SER A 72 12.03 -3.15 2.21
CA SER A 72 11.94 -3.69 3.57
C SER A 72 11.58 -2.60 4.57
N TRP A 73 10.87 -2.98 5.63
CA TRP A 73 10.56 -2.08 6.74
C TRP A 73 11.79 -1.79 7.60
N ASN A 74 12.12 -0.52 7.82
CA ASN A 74 13.32 -0.12 8.57
C ASN A 74 13.04 0.28 10.04
N GLY A 75 11.85 -0.03 10.56
CA GLY A 75 11.40 0.41 11.90
C GLY A 75 10.57 1.69 11.88
N VAL A 76 10.71 2.52 10.85
CA VAL A 76 10.00 3.80 10.71
C VAL A 76 9.15 3.86 9.43
N ARG A 77 9.67 3.32 8.34
CA ARG A 77 9.06 3.34 6.99
C ARG A 77 9.58 2.18 6.14
N PHE A 78 9.00 2.02 4.95
CA PHE A 78 9.58 1.16 3.92
C PHE A 78 10.73 1.86 3.20
N SER A 79 11.79 1.13 2.87
CA SER A 79 13.04 1.69 2.33
C SER A 79 12.89 2.38 0.97
N GLY A 80 11.99 1.89 0.12
CA GLY A 80 11.65 2.44 -1.19
C GLY A 80 10.60 3.54 -1.14
N VAL A 81 10.29 4.07 0.05
CA VAL A 81 9.44 5.26 0.19
C VAL A 81 10.10 6.29 1.12
N PRO A 82 11.26 6.84 0.74
CA PRO A 82 12.09 7.69 1.60
C PRO A 82 11.52 9.09 1.85
N TYR A 83 10.31 9.40 1.39
CA TYR A 83 9.63 10.66 1.69
C TYR A 83 8.65 10.53 2.87
N LEU A 84 8.36 9.30 3.33
CA LEU A 84 7.34 9.03 4.35
C LEU A 84 7.73 9.33 5.81
N SER A 85 9.01 9.53 6.15
CA SER A 85 9.42 9.68 7.56
C SER A 85 9.26 11.08 8.15
N LEU A 86 8.90 12.08 7.34
CA LEU A 86 8.89 13.48 7.74
C LEU A 86 7.48 14.06 7.62
N ASN A 87 6.49 13.52 8.35
CA ASN A 87 5.18 14.17 8.38
C ASN A 87 4.52 14.18 9.76
N ALA A 88 3.78 15.26 10.00
CA ALA A 88 2.97 15.48 11.20
C ALA A 88 1.53 14.97 11.03
N ILE A 89 1.22 14.24 9.95
CA ILE A 89 -0.15 13.87 9.58
C ILE A 89 -0.49 12.45 10.04
N PHE A 90 0.41 11.49 9.85
CA PHE A 90 0.15 10.09 10.17
C PHE A 90 1.43 9.34 10.57
N ARG A 91 1.26 8.27 11.32
CA ARG A 91 2.33 7.34 11.67
C ARG A 91 2.07 5.99 11.04
N CYS A 92 3.06 5.49 10.31
CA CYS A 92 3.07 4.13 9.77
C CYS A 92 3.54 3.13 10.83
N ARG A 93 2.97 1.93 10.81
CA ARG A 93 3.36 0.81 11.67
C ARG A 93 3.39 -0.48 10.85
N LEU A 94 4.38 -1.31 11.13
CA LEU A 94 4.39 -2.71 10.72
C LEU A 94 4.35 -3.58 11.98
N VAL A 95 3.45 -4.55 12.02
CA VAL A 95 3.46 -5.65 12.98
C VAL A 95 3.90 -6.90 12.24
N PHE A 96 4.84 -7.62 12.83
CA PHE A 96 5.33 -8.89 12.33
C PHE A 96 5.59 -9.83 13.51
N SER A 97 4.75 -10.84 13.64
CA SER A 97 4.85 -11.88 14.65
C SER A 97 4.56 -13.27 14.05
N ASP A 98 4.62 -14.29 14.89
CA ASP A 98 4.16 -15.65 14.60
C ASP A 98 2.66 -15.73 14.26
N LYS A 99 1.85 -14.78 14.74
CA LYS A 99 0.38 -14.77 14.56
C LYS A 99 -0.09 -13.98 13.35
N GLU A 100 0.52 -12.83 13.08
CA GLU A 100 0.11 -11.97 11.97
C GLU A 100 1.24 -11.08 11.47
N VAL A 101 1.12 -10.72 10.19
CA VAL A 101 1.85 -9.63 9.56
C VAL A 101 0.84 -8.60 9.09
N TYR A 102 1.04 -7.34 9.43
CA TYR A 102 0.26 -6.29 8.80
C TYR A 102 0.95 -4.94 8.84
N TYR A 103 0.71 -4.17 7.80
CA TYR A 103 0.95 -2.76 7.72
C TYR A 103 -0.32 -2.00 8.15
N SER A 104 -0.16 -0.96 8.97
CA SER A 104 -1.20 -0.03 9.37
C SER A 104 -0.68 1.41 9.41
N TYR A 105 -1.60 2.37 9.39
CA TYR A 105 -1.28 3.73 9.81
C TYR A 105 -2.37 4.28 10.73
N ASP A 106 -1.92 5.18 11.59
CA ASP A 106 -2.75 5.94 12.51
C ASP A 106 -2.59 7.44 12.20
N LEU A 107 -3.68 8.20 12.27
CA LEU A 107 -3.65 9.65 12.11
C LEU A 107 -3.09 10.31 13.37
N LEU A 108 -2.15 11.23 13.19
CA LEU A 108 -1.61 12.07 14.27
C LEU A 108 -2.47 13.33 14.47
N ASN A 109 -3.12 13.80 13.41
CA ASN A 109 -4.10 14.87 13.43
C ASN A 109 -5.46 14.32 12.99
N SER A 110 -6.39 14.21 13.94
CA SER A 110 -7.74 13.66 13.69
C SER A 110 -8.62 14.54 12.81
N SER A 111 -8.25 15.79 12.58
CA SER A 111 -8.99 16.70 11.69
C SER A 111 -8.71 16.43 10.21
N VAL A 112 -7.65 15.68 9.87
CA VAL A 112 -7.29 15.37 8.49
C VAL A 112 -7.88 14.02 8.08
N ILE A 113 -8.51 13.95 6.91
CA ILE A 113 -8.92 12.67 6.32
C ILE A 113 -7.79 12.17 5.42
N LEU A 114 -7.36 10.93 5.62
CA LEU A 114 -6.33 10.29 4.81
C LEU A 114 -6.81 8.93 4.32
N ARG A 115 -6.66 8.68 3.02
CA ARG A 115 -6.90 7.37 2.41
C ARG A 115 -5.73 6.96 1.54
N LEU A 116 -5.50 5.66 1.44
CA LEU A 116 -4.61 5.06 0.47
C LEU A 116 -5.44 4.23 -0.50
N MET A 117 -5.26 4.45 -1.79
CA MET A 117 -6.04 3.84 -2.86
C MET A 117 -5.12 3.11 -3.83
N LEU A 118 -5.60 2.03 -4.44
CA LEU A 118 -4.96 1.38 -5.58
C LEU A 118 -5.76 1.67 -6.84
N SER A 119 -5.21 2.50 -7.74
CA SER A 119 -5.89 2.88 -8.97
C SER A 119 -6.00 1.70 -9.95
N GLN A 120 -6.96 1.79 -10.88
CA GLN A 120 -7.14 0.84 -12.01
C GLN A 120 -5.87 0.63 -12.86
N ASN A 121 -4.93 1.58 -12.83
CA ASN A 121 -3.71 1.55 -13.62
C ASN A 121 -2.50 1.00 -12.84
N GLY A 122 -2.71 0.49 -11.62
CA GLY A 122 -1.63 -0.02 -10.80
C GLY A 122 -0.76 1.11 -10.24
N VAL A 123 -1.39 2.13 -9.68
CA VAL A 123 -0.70 3.17 -8.91
C VAL A 123 -1.30 3.23 -7.52
N VAL A 124 -0.46 3.03 -6.51
CA VAL A 124 -0.84 3.28 -5.12
C VAL A 124 -0.80 4.78 -4.89
N GLN A 125 -1.90 5.36 -4.43
CA GLN A 125 -2.06 6.79 -4.22
C GLN A 125 -2.48 7.05 -2.79
N ARG A 126 -1.82 7.99 -2.12
CA ARG A 126 -2.30 8.51 -0.83
C ARG A 126 -2.95 9.84 -1.08
N TRP A 127 -4.19 9.99 -0.61
CA TRP A 127 -4.97 11.21 -0.73
C TRP A 127 -5.23 11.78 0.65
N THR A 128 -5.08 13.09 0.79
CA THR A 128 -5.42 13.84 2.00
C THR A 128 -6.54 14.81 1.70
N TRP A 129 -7.44 15.00 2.66
CA TRP A 129 -8.41 16.08 2.68
C TRP A 129 -8.07 17.01 3.85
N PRO A 130 -7.41 18.16 3.60
CA PRO A 130 -7.11 19.11 4.65
C PRO A 130 -8.41 19.76 5.18
N THR A 131 -8.53 19.90 6.49
CA THR A 131 -9.55 20.76 7.11
C THR A 131 -9.25 22.23 6.79
N GLY A 132 -10.22 22.96 6.23
CA GLY A 132 -10.08 24.39 5.88
C GLY A 132 -10.81 24.76 4.58
N GLN A 133 -10.27 25.74 3.83
CA GLN A 133 -10.80 26.23 2.55
C GLN A 133 -10.68 25.22 1.38
N SER A 134 -10.18 24.01 1.63
CA SER A 134 -10.00 22.97 0.61
C SER A 134 -11.35 22.38 0.20
N GLN A 135 -11.71 22.46 -1.07
CA GLN A 135 -12.91 21.83 -1.63
C GLN A 135 -12.64 20.45 -2.29
N GLY A 136 -11.54 19.77 -1.96
CA GLY A 136 -11.16 18.55 -2.68
C GLY A 136 -10.08 17.69 -2.05
N TRP A 137 -9.96 16.47 -2.57
CA TRP A 137 -8.85 15.55 -2.30
C TRP A 137 -7.56 16.07 -2.92
N VAL A 138 -6.49 16.11 -2.12
CA VAL A 138 -5.15 16.47 -2.56
C VAL A 138 -4.27 15.21 -2.58
N LEU A 139 -3.59 14.97 -3.70
CA LEU A 139 -2.67 13.85 -3.83
C LEU A 139 -1.43 14.11 -2.98
N TYR A 140 -1.17 13.22 -2.03
CA TYR A 140 -0.05 13.34 -1.09
C TYR A 140 1.20 12.60 -1.57
N LEU A 141 1.03 11.36 -2.06
CA LEU A 141 2.12 10.59 -2.68
C LEU A 141 1.56 9.55 -3.65
N THR A 142 2.42 9.08 -4.55
CA THR A 142 2.19 7.94 -5.42
C THR A 142 3.30 6.91 -5.30
N ALA A 143 3.01 5.67 -5.64
CA ALA A 143 3.98 4.61 -5.83
C ALA A 143 3.49 3.65 -6.93
N PRO A 144 4.32 3.28 -7.94
CA PRO A 144 5.66 3.80 -8.25
C PRO A 144 5.72 5.32 -8.42
N THR A 145 6.88 5.93 -8.16
CA THR A 145 7.14 7.37 -8.37
C THR A 145 7.85 7.61 -9.70
N ASP A 146 8.71 6.69 -10.10
CA ASP A 146 9.46 6.75 -11.36
C ASP A 146 9.63 5.36 -11.98
N TYR A 147 10.35 5.28 -13.10
CA TYR A 147 10.62 4.02 -13.79
C TYR A 147 11.55 3.07 -13.01
N CYS A 148 12.45 3.58 -12.16
CA CYS A 148 13.37 2.76 -11.36
C CYS A 148 12.65 2.02 -10.23
N ASP A 149 11.49 2.52 -9.81
CA ASP A 149 10.59 1.82 -8.88
C ASP A 149 9.91 0.60 -9.51
N THR A 150 9.93 0.46 -10.83
CA THR A 150 9.39 -0.74 -11.50
C THR A 150 10.22 -1.96 -11.12
N TYR A 151 9.54 -3.00 -10.67
CA TYR A 151 10.19 -4.18 -10.12
C TYR A 151 11.04 -4.89 -11.17
N SER A 152 12.29 -5.20 -10.80
CA SER A 152 13.23 -6.00 -11.60
C SER A 152 13.58 -5.41 -12.98
N VAL A 153 13.56 -4.08 -13.14
CA VAL A 153 14.09 -3.41 -14.34
C VAL A 153 15.59 -3.69 -14.53
N CYS A 154 16.34 -3.74 -13.43
CA CYS A 154 17.74 -4.13 -13.45
C CYS A 154 17.86 -5.63 -13.17
N GLY A 155 18.83 -6.28 -13.86
CA GLY A 155 19.22 -7.65 -13.57
C GLY A 155 19.86 -7.79 -12.19
N ALA A 156 20.16 -9.03 -11.79
CA ALA A 156 20.84 -9.31 -10.53
C ALA A 156 22.13 -8.47 -10.42
N TYR A 157 22.37 -7.89 -9.24
CA TYR A 157 23.49 -7.00 -8.92
C TYR A 157 23.53 -5.66 -9.68
N GLY A 158 22.52 -5.34 -10.51
CA GLY A 158 22.40 -4.05 -11.17
C GLY A 158 21.67 -3.02 -10.30
N THR A 159 22.26 -1.83 -10.16
CA THR A 159 21.60 -0.65 -9.58
C THR A 159 21.50 0.45 -10.63
N ARG A 160 20.32 1.04 -10.79
CA ARG A 160 20.14 2.25 -11.61
C ARG A 160 19.95 3.45 -10.69
N ASN A 161 20.77 4.46 -10.90
CA ASN A 161 20.52 5.79 -10.39
C ASN A 161 19.82 6.59 -11.49
N LEU A 162 18.73 7.27 -11.16
CA LEU A 162 18.30 8.41 -11.97
C LEU A 162 19.40 9.46 -11.79
N GLY A 163 20.29 9.59 -12.77
CA GLY A 163 21.32 10.62 -12.74
C GLY A 163 20.66 11.97 -12.46
N THR A 164 21.11 12.65 -11.42
CA THR A 164 20.88 14.08 -11.24
C THR A 164 21.45 14.79 -12.46
N PHE A 165 20.60 15.49 -13.20
CA PHE A 165 21.06 16.61 -14.02
C PHE A 165 21.43 17.78 -13.12
#